data_AF-A0A1G1ISX1-F1
#
_entry.id   AF-A0A1G1ISX1-F1
#
_cell.length_a   1.000
_cell.length_b   1.000
_cell.length_c   1.000
_cell.angle_alpha   90.00
_cell.angle_beta   90.00
_cell.angle_gamma   90.00
#
_symmetry.space_group_name_H-M   'P 1'
#
loop_
_entity.id
_entity.type
_entity.pdbx_description
1 polymer ?
#
loop_
_entity_poly.entity_id
_entity_poly.type
_entity_poly.pdbx_seq_one_letter_code
_entity_poly.pdbx_strand_id
1 'polypeptide(L)'
;MLSLYFNFRLTGQRLIPDRIDSGLFYPVAYPQRGSTGSLSQYAVLLKTIESYSVFKFDVVIFNIAIDFIDSEIEEELKRSITEKYSSNKIILRFTRPSTLDEWKKDVEEVSCLIGKGSPVLVAMNHDHPFIDYTPEVFNVLLEKVFPKLENNFGKALYYSHAPEAISSAVNDRSHTKYIRQSGGIYKREVTSRGVLSIWVMTIETLGHILSRAMCSGSSYMGRIDWAGVEYDQLTLTTYLFPREFFKHYDGYRHVTGIRLISDISNAKSTVLQFPGDDEANGIVEFYYQRWIDCFLLTVRDALRNKKYSVASNMSTKSIFTKAIEESLDLFRIGYLEADVAAGLIHERRISVMEGALRSHIYYFGNLLFESVKTDILLIDGDGFYKYMNLIKRHMPSLLRRILKIIVSHLKSNR
;
A
#
# COMPACT_ATOMS: atom_id res chain seq x y z
N MET A 1 -5.45 -19.00 -12.99
CA MET A 1 -5.22 -17.66 -13.57
C MET A 1 -5.78 -16.64 -12.58
N LEU A 2 -5.28 -15.41 -12.60
CA LEU A 2 -5.76 -14.33 -11.73
C LEU A 2 -7.08 -13.77 -12.28
N SER A 3 -8.03 -13.45 -11.41
CA SER A 3 -9.22 -12.66 -11.76
C SER A 3 -9.16 -11.28 -11.10
N LEU A 4 -9.86 -10.31 -11.68
CA LEU A 4 -9.99 -8.95 -11.12
C LEU A 4 -11.43 -8.73 -10.65
N TYR A 5 -11.58 -8.33 -9.39
CA TYR A 5 -12.82 -7.79 -8.85
C TYR A 5 -12.56 -6.36 -8.38
N PHE A 6 -12.90 -5.39 -9.24
CA PHE A 6 -12.63 -3.97 -9.05
C PHE A 6 -13.93 -3.25 -8.69
N ASN A 7 -13.98 -2.61 -7.52
CA ASN A 7 -15.19 -2.01 -6.99
C ASN A 7 -14.88 -0.66 -6.34
N PHE A 8 -15.39 0.44 -6.88
CA PHE A 8 -15.14 1.76 -6.29
C PHE A 8 -16.31 2.72 -6.49
N ARG A 9 -16.30 3.80 -5.69
CA ARG A 9 -17.16 4.96 -5.87
C ARG A 9 -16.35 6.25 -5.91
N LEU A 10 -16.61 7.11 -6.89
CA LEU A 10 -16.22 8.52 -6.87
C LEU A 10 -17.43 9.37 -6.50
N THR A 11 -17.22 10.30 -5.58
CA THR A 11 -18.25 11.17 -5.02
C THR A 11 -17.79 12.61 -5.09
N GLY A 12 -18.70 13.52 -5.44
CA GLY A 12 -18.45 14.97 -5.36
C GLY A 12 -18.50 15.51 -3.94
N GLN A 13 -19.01 14.71 -2.98
CA GLN A 13 -19.25 15.10 -1.59
C GLN A 13 -18.58 14.13 -0.61
N ARG A 14 -18.32 14.59 0.62
CA ARG A 14 -17.77 13.74 1.68
C ARG A 14 -18.85 12.78 2.19
N LEU A 15 -18.55 11.48 2.18
CA LEU A 15 -19.50 10.43 2.60
C LEU A 15 -19.46 10.11 4.11
N ILE A 16 -18.64 10.80 4.91
CA ILE A 16 -18.51 10.58 6.36
C ILE A 16 -18.73 11.90 7.11
N PRO A 17 -19.46 11.91 8.26
CA PRO A 17 -19.62 13.08 9.11
C PRO A 17 -18.29 13.62 9.66
N ASP A 18 -18.27 14.88 10.10
CA ASP A 18 -17.08 15.66 10.47
C ASP A 18 -16.25 15.14 11.66
N ARG A 19 -16.63 14.02 12.27
CA ARG A 19 -15.85 13.40 13.35
C ARG A 19 -14.71 12.55 12.79
N ILE A 20 -13.52 13.13 12.85
CA ILE A 20 -12.26 12.38 12.92
C ILE A 20 -12.22 11.76 14.32
N ASP A 21 -12.77 10.57 14.50
CA ASP A 21 -12.64 9.86 15.77
C ASP A 21 -12.11 8.45 15.54
N SER A 22 -11.04 8.14 16.27
CA SER A 22 -10.47 6.81 16.49
C SER A 22 -9.99 6.00 15.27
N GLY A 23 -8.77 6.28 14.79
CA GLY A 23 -7.85 5.23 14.30
C GLY A 23 -8.29 4.32 13.13
N LEU A 24 -9.40 4.59 12.46
CA LEU A 24 -9.93 3.83 11.34
C LEU A 24 -9.61 4.53 10.02
N PHE A 25 -9.17 3.76 9.03
CA PHE A 25 -8.73 4.20 7.72
C PHE A 25 -9.82 5.02 6.99
N TYR A 26 -9.50 6.29 6.79
CA TYR A 26 -10.02 7.34 5.89
C TYR A 26 -11.53 7.45 5.53
N PRO A 27 -12.10 8.66 5.69
CA PRO A 27 -13.30 9.09 4.96
C PRO A 27 -12.95 9.45 3.51
N VAL A 28 -12.97 8.47 2.61
CA VAL A 28 -12.78 8.66 1.16
C VAL A 28 -11.36 9.14 0.76
N ALA A 29 -10.88 8.54 -0.33
CA ALA A 29 -9.57 8.72 -0.96
C ALA A 29 -9.00 10.15 -0.95
N TYR A 30 -7.68 10.23 -0.74
CA TYR A 30 -6.89 11.46 -0.84
C TYR A 30 -6.96 12.13 -2.24
N PRO A 31 -6.57 13.42 -2.39
CA PRO A 31 -6.34 14.45 -1.36
C PRO A 31 -7.53 15.41 -1.23
N GLN A 32 -7.73 15.95 -0.01
CA GLN A 32 -8.47 17.20 0.16
C GLN A 32 -7.90 18.27 -0.79
N ARG A 33 -8.76 19.14 -1.34
CA ARG A 33 -8.43 20.27 -2.24
C ARG A 33 -7.33 21.23 -1.74
N GLY A 34 -6.76 21.04 -0.55
CA GLY A 34 -5.71 21.87 0.03
C GLY A 34 -4.30 21.39 -0.31
N SER A 35 -3.61 22.19 -1.14
CA SER A 35 -2.14 22.24 -1.37
C SER A 35 -1.49 21.38 -2.46
N THR A 36 -2.21 20.52 -3.18
CA THR A 36 -1.74 19.98 -4.47
C THR A 36 -2.75 20.33 -5.56
N GLY A 37 -2.61 21.47 -6.21
CA GLY A 37 -3.22 21.63 -7.52
C GLY A 37 -2.58 20.59 -8.46
N SER A 38 -3.35 19.67 -9.06
CA SER A 38 -3.20 19.26 -10.47
C SER A 38 -3.92 17.97 -10.91
N LEU A 39 -4.38 17.06 -10.04
CA LEU A 39 -4.95 15.77 -10.51
C LEU A 39 -6.37 15.51 -10.02
N SER A 40 -7.28 15.23 -10.96
CA SER A 40 -8.67 14.85 -10.67
C SER A 40 -8.75 13.39 -10.19
N GLN A 41 -9.70 13.06 -9.32
CA GLN A 41 -9.94 11.68 -8.89
C GLN A 41 -10.26 10.75 -10.08
N TYR A 42 -10.93 11.31 -11.09
CA TYR A 42 -11.20 10.59 -12.33
C TYR A 42 -9.90 10.27 -13.11
N ALA A 43 -8.95 11.20 -13.20
CA ALA A 43 -7.66 10.93 -13.82
C ALA A 43 -6.85 9.88 -13.04
N VAL A 44 -6.90 9.91 -11.71
CA VAL A 44 -6.30 8.88 -10.85
C VAL A 44 -6.91 7.52 -11.13
N LEU A 45 -8.25 7.44 -11.20
CA LEU A 45 -8.97 6.23 -11.54
C LEU A 45 -8.52 5.66 -12.90
N LEU A 46 -8.49 6.48 -13.95
CA LEU A 46 -8.10 6.04 -15.29
C LEU A 46 -6.68 5.46 -15.30
N LYS A 47 -5.74 6.12 -14.62
CA LYS A 47 -4.36 5.63 -14.47
C LYS A 47 -4.27 4.32 -13.69
N THR A 48 -5.10 4.17 -12.64
CA THR A 48 -5.17 2.91 -11.88
C THR A 48 -5.73 1.78 -12.74
N ILE A 49 -6.85 2.00 -13.44
CA ILE A 49 -7.42 1.02 -14.38
C ILE A 49 -6.39 0.65 -15.44
N GLU A 50 -5.71 1.62 -16.04
CA GLU A 50 -4.68 1.37 -17.05
C GLU A 50 -3.54 0.53 -16.48
N SER A 51 -3.06 0.82 -15.27
CA SER A 51 -1.92 0.10 -14.67
C SER A 51 -2.18 -1.39 -14.47
N TYR A 52 -3.45 -1.81 -14.32
CA TYR A 52 -3.80 -3.22 -14.10
C TYR A 52 -3.82 -4.01 -15.41
N SER A 53 -3.89 -3.34 -16.57
CA SER A 53 -3.89 -3.99 -17.89
C SER A 53 -2.59 -4.74 -18.22
N VAL A 54 -1.54 -4.57 -17.41
CA VAL A 54 -0.29 -5.36 -17.51
C VAL A 54 -0.51 -6.84 -17.21
N PHE A 55 -1.60 -7.20 -16.53
CA PHE A 55 -1.93 -8.58 -16.20
C PHE A 55 -2.91 -9.18 -17.22
N LYS A 56 -2.70 -10.47 -17.51
CA LYS A 56 -3.71 -11.30 -18.18
C LYS A 56 -4.65 -11.90 -17.14
N PHE A 57 -5.90 -11.48 -17.18
CA PHE A 57 -6.93 -11.97 -16.26
C PHE A 57 -7.75 -13.09 -16.89
N ASP A 58 -8.34 -13.95 -16.08
CA ASP A 58 -9.34 -14.92 -16.52
C ASP A 58 -10.73 -14.27 -16.62
N VAL A 59 -11.15 -13.62 -15.52
CA VAL A 59 -12.38 -12.85 -15.43
C VAL A 59 -12.06 -11.47 -14.87
N VAL A 60 -12.65 -10.45 -15.47
CA VAL A 60 -12.52 -9.04 -15.05
C VAL A 60 -13.91 -8.50 -14.76
N ILE A 61 -14.11 -7.99 -13.55
CA ILE A 61 -15.36 -7.37 -13.11
C ILE A 61 -15.06 -5.97 -12.62
N PHE A 62 -15.70 -4.99 -13.23
CA PHE A 62 -15.69 -3.60 -12.85
C PHE A 62 -17.08 -3.18 -12.36
N ASN A 63 -17.18 -2.90 -11.07
CA ASN A 63 -18.34 -2.27 -10.43
C ASN A 63 -17.98 -0.81 -10.13
N ILE A 64 -18.39 0.10 -11.03
CA ILE A 64 -17.99 1.50 -11.06
C ILE A 64 -19.18 2.37 -10.67
N ALA A 65 -19.06 3.19 -9.62
CA ALA A 65 -20.03 4.24 -9.35
C ALA A 65 -19.34 5.61 -9.37
N ILE A 66 -19.86 6.56 -10.14
CA ILE A 66 -19.36 7.94 -10.16
C ILE A 66 -20.59 8.83 -10.05
N ASP A 67 -20.72 9.62 -8.97
CA ASP A 67 -21.93 10.40 -8.68
C ASP A 67 -22.24 11.45 -9.76
N PHE A 68 -21.21 11.87 -10.51
CA PHE A 68 -21.28 12.84 -11.61
C PHE A 68 -21.01 12.18 -12.97
N ILE A 69 -21.30 10.89 -13.12
CA ILE A 69 -21.13 10.20 -14.40
C ILE A 69 -22.07 10.79 -15.45
N ASP A 70 -21.53 11.02 -16.64
CA ASP A 70 -22.28 11.31 -17.86
C ASP A 70 -21.93 10.27 -18.93
N SER A 71 -22.60 10.34 -20.07
CA SER A 71 -22.38 9.40 -21.18
C SER A 71 -20.96 9.47 -21.75
N GLU A 72 -20.28 10.61 -21.67
CA GLU A 72 -18.91 10.76 -22.18
C GLU A 72 -17.92 9.99 -21.31
N ILE A 73 -18.02 10.17 -19.98
CA ILE A 73 -17.24 9.42 -18.99
C ILE A 73 -17.51 7.92 -19.09
N GLU A 74 -18.79 7.54 -19.25
CA GLU A 74 -19.19 6.14 -19.36
C GLU A 74 -18.55 5.46 -20.59
N GLU A 75 -18.64 6.10 -21.76
CA GLU A 75 -18.05 5.58 -22.99
C GLU A 75 -16.51 5.58 -22.97
N GLU A 76 -15.88 6.58 -22.35
CA GLU A 76 -14.43 6.60 -22.16
C GLU A 76 -13.96 5.43 -21.30
N LEU A 77 -14.66 5.14 -20.20
CA LEU A 77 -14.34 4.01 -19.31
C LEU A 77 -14.56 2.67 -20.01
N LYS A 78 -15.69 2.51 -20.72
CA LYS A 78 -15.97 1.30 -21.53
C LYS A 78 -14.82 1.04 -22.49
N ARG A 79 -14.48 2.04 -23.32
CA ARG A 79 -13.42 1.96 -24.31
C ARG A 79 -12.07 1.64 -23.67
N SER A 80 -11.71 2.36 -22.61
CA SER A 80 -10.42 2.16 -21.91
C SER A 80 -10.27 0.75 -21.35
N ILE A 81 -11.36 0.15 -20.87
CA ILE A 81 -11.36 -1.21 -20.32
C ILE A 81 -11.35 -2.24 -21.45
N THR A 82 -12.25 -2.13 -22.44
CA THR A 82 -12.40 -3.14 -23.49
C THR A 82 -11.22 -3.20 -24.45
N GLU A 83 -10.55 -2.07 -24.71
CA GLU A 83 -9.38 -2.02 -25.60
C GLU A 83 -8.09 -2.52 -24.92
N LYS A 84 -7.93 -2.29 -23.61
CA LYS A 84 -6.66 -2.56 -22.91
C LYS A 84 -6.62 -3.92 -22.20
N TYR A 85 -7.75 -4.45 -21.78
CA TYR A 85 -7.76 -5.67 -20.96
C TYR A 85 -7.80 -6.93 -21.81
N SER A 86 -6.85 -7.84 -21.55
CA SER A 86 -6.89 -9.21 -22.07
C SER A 86 -7.55 -10.12 -21.03
N SER A 87 -8.77 -10.57 -21.31
CA SER A 87 -9.55 -11.45 -20.44
C SER A 87 -10.49 -12.35 -21.24
N ASN A 88 -10.83 -13.53 -20.69
CA ASN A 88 -11.85 -14.40 -21.28
C ASN A 88 -13.26 -13.80 -21.10
N LYS A 89 -13.46 -13.07 -20.00
CA LYS A 89 -14.73 -12.39 -19.70
C LYS A 89 -14.49 -11.03 -19.05
N ILE A 90 -15.18 -10.02 -19.56
CA ILE A 90 -15.22 -8.67 -18.96
C ILE A 90 -16.67 -8.35 -18.62
N ILE A 91 -16.91 -7.94 -17.38
CA ILE A 91 -18.19 -7.41 -16.90
C ILE A 91 -17.94 -5.99 -16.43
N LEU A 92 -18.70 -5.05 -16.96
CA LEU A 92 -18.65 -3.65 -16.59
C LEU A 92 -20.04 -3.20 -16.16
N ARG A 93 -20.14 -2.72 -14.92
CA ARG A 93 -21.36 -2.19 -14.32
C ARG A 93 -21.09 -0.77 -13.87
N PHE A 94 -21.98 0.16 -14.23
CA PHE A 94 -21.96 1.54 -13.75
C PHE A 94 -22.78 1.72 -12.47
N THR A 95 -22.79 0.67 -11.66
CA THR A 95 -23.32 0.60 -10.31
C THR A 95 -22.40 -0.30 -9.49
N ARG A 96 -22.52 -0.23 -8.18
CA ARG A 96 -21.78 -1.11 -7.27
C ARG A 96 -22.62 -1.46 -6.04
N PRO A 97 -22.33 -2.58 -5.36
CA PRO A 97 -22.88 -2.84 -4.04
C PRO A 97 -22.45 -1.76 -3.04
N SER A 98 -23.41 -1.37 -2.21
CA SER A 98 -23.30 -0.27 -1.25
C SER A 98 -23.84 -0.63 0.13
N THR A 99 -24.53 -1.76 0.28
CA THR A 99 -24.99 -2.33 1.54
C THR A 99 -24.42 -3.75 1.72
N LEU A 100 -24.39 -4.27 2.94
CA LEU A 100 -23.86 -5.62 3.19
C LEU A 100 -24.59 -6.70 2.37
N ASP A 101 -25.92 -6.58 2.24
CA ASP A 101 -26.72 -7.56 1.49
C ASP A 101 -26.46 -7.46 -0.03
N GLU A 102 -26.30 -6.25 -0.56
CA GLU A 102 -25.88 -6.05 -1.95
C GLU A 102 -24.49 -6.64 -2.20
N TRP A 103 -23.55 -6.44 -1.27
CA TRP A 103 -22.21 -7.02 -1.35
C TRP A 103 -22.24 -8.55 -1.36
N LYS A 104 -23.03 -9.17 -0.47
CA LYS A 104 -23.20 -10.63 -0.43
C LYS A 104 -23.78 -11.17 -1.74
N LYS A 105 -24.83 -10.52 -2.25
CA LYS A 105 -25.48 -10.91 -3.52
C LYS A 105 -24.54 -10.77 -4.71
N ASP A 106 -23.78 -9.68 -4.78
CA ASP A 106 -22.85 -9.46 -5.89
C ASP A 106 -21.72 -10.50 -5.89
N VAL A 107 -21.14 -10.81 -4.72
CA VAL A 107 -20.10 -11.84 -4.60
C VAL A 107 -20.64 -13.23 -4.91
N GLU A 108 -21.88 -13.54 -4.53
CA GLU A 108 -22.54 -14.79 -4.90
C GLU A 108 -22.70 -14.91 -6.43
N GLU A 109 -23.19 -13.87 -7.10
CA GLU A 109 -23.31 -13.84 -8.57
C GLU A 109 -21.94 -14.01 -9.26
N VAL A 110 -20.92 -13.29 -8.77
CA VAL A 110 -19.55 -13.36 -9.29
C VAL A 110 -18.90 -14.72 -9.06
N SER A 111 -19.24 -15.41 -7.97
CA SER A 111 -18.69 -16.73 -7.65
C SER A 111 -19.05 -17.79 -8.70
N CYS A 112 -20.16 -17.61 -9.41
CA CYS A 112 -20.57 -18.48 -10.53
C CYS A 112 -19.70 -18.28 -11.78
N LEU A 113 -18.92 -17.20 -11.85
CA LEU A 113 -18.10 -16.83 -13.00
C LEU A 113 -16.62 -17.15 -12.79
N ILE A 114 -16.15 -17.01 -11.56
CA ILE A 114 -14.75 -17.22 -11.19
C ILE A 114 -14.57 -18.67 -10.73
N GLY A 115 -13.60 -19.37 -11.32
CA GLY A 115 -13.31 -20.75 -10.94
C GLY A 115 -12.96 -20.90 -9.47
N LYS A 116 -13.53 -21.92 -8.82
CA LYS A 116 -13.30 -22.25 -7.40
C LYS A 116 -11.80 -22.29 -7.06
N GLY A 117 -11.42 -21.66 -5.94
CA GLY A 117 -10.03 -21.62 -5.46
C GLY A 117 -9.07 -20.74 -6.26
N SER A 118 -9.56 -20.02 -7.28
CA SER A 118 -8.73 -19.10 -8.07
C SER A 118 -8.43 -17.82 -7.31
N PRO A 119 -7.21 -17.27 -7.43
CA PRO A 119 -6.87 -15.99 -6.83
C PRO A 119 -7.63 -14.85 -7.53
N VAL A 120 -8.16 -13.93 -6.74
CA VAL A 120 -8.87 -12.72 -7.16
C VAL A 120 -8.17 -11.51 -6.57
N LEU A 121 -7.71 -10.60 -7.42
CA LEU A 121 -7.29 -9.26 -7.01
C LEU A 121 -8.55 -8.48 -6.62
N VAL A 122 -8.78 -8.33 -5.32
CA VAL A 122 -9.94 -7.62 -4.77
C VAL A 122 -9.53 -6.16 -4.57
N ALA A 123 -9.81 -5.32 -5.55
CA ALA A 123 -9.47 -3.91 -5.54
C ALA A 123 -10.72 -3.08 -5.20
N MET A 124 -10.78 -2.54 -3.98
CA MET A 124 -11.92 -1.73 -3.55
C MET A 124 -11.65 -0.22 -3.56
N ASN A 125 -10.57 0.20 -4.23
CA ASN A 125 -10.01 1.55 -4.23
C ASN A 125 -9.60 1.98 -5.64
N HIS A 126 -9.82 3.25 -5.98
CA HIS A 126 -9.46 3.80 -7.28
C HIS A 126 -8.03 4.34 -7.36
N ASP A 127 -7.30 4.39 -6.25
CA ASP A 127 -6.04 5.11 -6.10
C ASP A 127 -4.84 4.19 -5.82
N HIS A 128 -4.98 2.91 -6.16
CA HIS A 128 -3.95 1.88 -5.95
C HIS A 128 -3.42 1.34 -7.28
N PRO A 129 -2.73 2.15 -8.12
CA PRO A 129 -2.12 1.64 -9.33
C PRO A 129 -1.10 0.54 -9.05
N PHE A 130 -0.93 -0.37 -10.01
CA PHE A 130 0.26 -1.20 -10.09
C PHE A 130 1.45 -0.32 -10.50
N ILE A 131 2.55 -0.43 -9.75
CA ILE A 131 3.72 0.45 -9.90
C ILE A 131 5.03 -0.29 -10.17
N ASP A 132 5.02 -1.61 -10.03
CA ASP A 132 6.24 -2.40 -10.19
C ASP A 132 6.60 -2.57 -11.68
N TYR A 133 7.88 -2.83 -11.95
CA TYR A 133 8.44 -2.95 -13.30
C TYR A 133 8.47 -4.41 -13.78
N THR A 134 7.96 -5.36 -12.99
CA THR A 134 8.01 -6.80 -13.30
C THR A 134 6.72 -7.52 -12.89
N PRO A 135 5.64 -7.42 -13.70
CA PRO A 135 4.39 -8.15 -13.45
C PRO A 135 4.58 -9.67 -13.24
N GLU A 136 5.60 -10.25 -13.84
CA GLU A 136 5.95 -11.67 -13.76
C GLU A 136 6.29 -12.09 -12.33
N VAL A 137 6.98 -11.23 -11.56
CA VAL A 137 7.31 -11.49 -10.15
C VAL A 137 6.04 -11.61 -9.32
N PHE A 138 5.05 -10.75 -9.58
CA PHE A 138 3.74 -10.84 -8.92
C PHE A 138 3.01 -12.13 -9.29
N ASN A 139 3.03 -12.54 -10.56
CA ASN A 139 2.42 -13.80 -10.99
C ASN A 139 3.07 -15.03 -10.32
N VAL A 140 4.40 -15.08 -10.24
CA VAL A 140 5.13 -16.15 -9.54
C VAL A 140 4.78 -16.18 -8.06
N LEU A 141 4.64 -15.02 -7.42
CA LEU A 141 4.20 -14.92 -6.03
C LEU A 141 2.78 -15.49 -5.85
N LEU A 142 1.86 -15.15 -6.76
CA LEU A 142 0.49 -15.67 -6.73
C LEU A 142 0.46 -17.19 -6.84
N GLU A 143 1.26 -17.79 -7.72
CA GLU A 143 1.32 -19.24 -7.88
C GLU A 143 1.86 -19.94 -6.63
N LYS A 144 2.80 -19.31 -5.92
CA LYS A 144 3.33 -19.84 -4.65
C LYS A 144 2.32 -19.78 -3.50
N VAL A 145 1.52 -18.70 -3.42
CA VAL A 145 0.53 -18.53 -2.34
C VAL A 145 -0.77 -19.28 -2.63
N PHE A 146 -1.20 -19.28 -3.89
CA PHE A 146 -2.45 -19.87 -4.38
C PHE A 146 -2.20 -21.00 -5.40
N PRO A 147 -1.50 -22.08 -5.00
CA PRO A 147 -1.24 -23.20 -5.90
C PRO A 147 -2.54 -23.91 -6.30
N LYS A 148 -2.59 -24.42 -7.54
CA LYS A 148 -3.81 -25.01 -8.14
C LYS A 148 -4.28 -26.30 -7.45
N LEU A 149 -3.37 -27.03 -6.81
CA LEU A 149 -3.64 -28.35 -6.23
C LEU A 149 -3.96 -28.30 -4.72
N GLU A 150 -3.98 -27.11 -4.10
CA GLU A 150 -4.28 -26.96 -2.68
C GLU A 150 -5.59 -26.24 -2.43
N ASN A 151 -6.10 -26.35 -1.21
CA ASN A 151 -7.18 -25.50 -0.75
C ASN A 151 -6.67 -24.07 -0.51
N ASN A 152 -7.21 -23.13 -1.28
CA ASN A 152 -6.86 -21.71 -1.21
C ASN A 152 -7.83 -20.88 -0.37
N PHE A 153 -8.91 -21.48 0.13
CA PHE A 153 -9.85 -20.81 1.02
C PHE A 153 -9.18 -20.29 2.30
N GLY A 154 -9.51 -19.06 2.69
CA GLY A 154 -8.97 -18.42 3.89
C GLY A 154 -7.56 -17.86 3.74
N LYS A 155 -6.92 -18.01 2.57
CA LYS A 155 -5.63 -17.36 2.25
C LYS A 155 -5.88 -15.92 1.77
N ALA A 156 -5.07 -14.99 2.24
CA ALA A 156 -5.07 -13.59 1.80
C ALA A 156 -3.64 -13.08 1.61
N LEU A 157 -3.31 -12.52 0.46
CA LEU A 157 -2.00 -11.93 0.16
C LEU A 157 -2.11 -10.41 0.10
N TYR A 158 -1.29 -9.70 0.87
CA TYR A 158 -1.12 -8.25 0.74
C TYR A 158 -0.49 -7.91 -0.62
N TYR A 159 -1.18 -7.10 -1.42
CA TYR A 159 -0.65 -6.59 -2.69
C TYR A 159 -0.14 -5.14 -2.59
N SER A 160 -0.61 -4.39 -1.59
CA SER A 160 -0.23 -3.01 -1.29
C SER A 160 0.23 -2.89 0.17
N HIS A 161 0.73 -1.71 0.56
CA HIS A 161 1.21 -1.39 1.90
C HIS A 161 2.37 -2.29 2.34
N ALA A 162 3.18 -2.73 1.38
CA ALA A 162 4.36 -3.53 1.65
C ALA A 162 5.27 -2.88 2.72
N PRO A 163 5.56 -1.56 2.71
CA PRO A 163 6.41 -0.97 3.74
C PRO A 163 5.88 -1.18 5.17
N GLU A 164 4.57 -0.98 5.38
CA GLU A 164 3.92 -1.14 6.69
C GLU A 164 3.85 -2.61 7.09
N ALA A 165 3.47 -3.48 6.16
CA ALA A 165 3.34 -4.91 6.41
C ALA A 165 4.70 -5.54 6.74
N ILE A 166 5.76 -5.19 6.00
CA ILE A 166 7.14 -5.65 6.25
C ILE A 166 7.63 -5.12 7.60
N SER A 167 7.46 -3.81 7.87
CA SER A 167 7.86 -3.24 9.16
C SER A 167 7.16 -3.97 10.32
N SER A 168 5.86 -4.21 10.20
CA SER A 168 5.11 -5.00 11.20
C SER A 168 5.67 -6.43 11.32
N ALA A 169 5.97 -7.10 10.21
CA ALA A 169 6.49 -8.46 10.24
C ALA A 169 7.85 -8.59 10.94
N VAL A 170 8.71 -7.58 10.82
CA VAL A 170 10.08 -7.60 11.34
C VAL A 170 10.16 -6.99 12.74
N ASN A 171 9.44 -5.89 12.98
CA ASN A 171 9.56 -5.08 14.19
C ASN A 171 8.47 -5.34 15.24
N ASP A 172 7.35 -5.98 14.91
CA ASP A 172 6.28 -6.24 15.88
C ASP A 172 6.77 -7.21 16.98
N ARG A 173 6.49 -6.82 18.22
CA ARG A 173 6.86 -7.56 19.43
C ARG A 173 5.72 -8.44 19.94
N SER A 174 4.55 -8.40 19.30
CA SER A 174 3.41 -9.26 19.64
C SER A 174 3.74 -10.76 19.49
N HIS A 175 3.00 -11.61 20.20
CA HIS A 175 3.14 -13.07 20.15
C HIS A 175 2.58 -13.69 18.84
N THR A 176 1.98 -12.90 17.96
CA THR A 176 1.42 -13.31 16.66
C THR A 176 2.35 -12.91 15.52
N LYS A 177 3.56 -13.46 15.53
CA LYS A 177 4.63 -13.11 14.58
C LYS A 177 4.40 -13.72 13.20
N TYR A 178 4.78 -12.97 12.18
CA TYR A 178 4.95 -13.53 10.85
C TYR A 178 6.12 -14.53 10.85
N ILE A 179 5.93 -15.64 10.15
CA ILE A 179 6.91 -16.71 9.97
C ILE A 179 7.35 -16.66 8.51
N ARG A 180 8.65 -16.46 8.30
CA ARG A 180 9.27 -16.52 6.97
C ARG A 180 9.17 -17.95 6.42
N GLN A 181 8.62 -18.07 5.23
CA GLN A 181 8.49 -19.28 4.42
C GLN A 181 9.59 -19.32 3.35
N SER A 182 9.63 -20.40 2.58
CA SER A 182 10.50 -20.49 1.41
C SER A 182 10.22 -19.35 0.41
N GLY A 183 11.26 -18.94 -0.32
CA GLY A 183 11.14 -17.90 -1.36
C GLY A 183 10.80 -16.50 -0.83
N GLY A 184 11.05 -16.21 0.45
CA GLY A 184 10.94 -14.85 1.00
C GLY A 184 9.53 -14.42 1.39
N ILE A 185 8.54 -15.30 1.28
CA ILE A 185 7.16 -15.03 1.67
C ILE A 185 7.05 -15.09 3.19
N TYR A 186 6.33 -14.16 3.80
CA TYR A 186 6.01 -14.20 5.22
C TYR A 186 4.56 -14.62 5.40
N LYS A 187 4.31 -15.59 6.28
CA LYS A 187 2.98 -16.12 6.59
C LYS A 187 2.63 -15.78 8.03
N ARG A 188 1.37 -15.42 8.28
CA ARG A 188 0.81 -15.28 9.64
C ARG A 188 -0.62 -15.83 9.66
N GLU A 189 -0.93 -16.60 10.69
CA GLU A 189 -2.31 -16.93 11.02
C GLU A 189 -2.90 -15.81 11.86
N VAL A 190 -4.03 -15.28 11.38
CA VAL A 190 -4.67 -14.10 11.93
C VAL A 190 -6.07 -14.47 12.35
N THR A 191 -6.29 -14.42 13.65
CA THR A 191 -7.63 -14.32 14.21
C THR A 191 -7.92 -12.85 14.43
N SER A 192 -8.73 -12.24 13.57
CA SER A 192 -8.94 -10.79 13.59
C SER A 192 -10.42 -10.43 13.48
N ARG A 193 -10.77 -9.29 14.08
CA ARG A 193 -12.03 -8.57 13.86
C ARG A 193 -11.91 -7.47 12.81
N GLY A 194 -10.72 -7.30 12.22
CA GLY A 194 -10.40 -6.32 11.19
C GLY A 194 -9.85 -6.99 9.93
N VAL A 195 -10.36 -6.56 8.79
CA VAL A 195 -10.01 -6.98 7.43
C VAL A 195 -9.52 -5.76 6.66
N LEU A 196 -8.64 -5.93 5.68
CA LEU A 196 -8.14 -4.83 4.84
C LEU A 196 -8.56 -5.02 3.38
N SER A 197 -8.85 -3.91 2.69
CA SER A 197 -9.31 -3.91 1.28
C SER A 197 -8.20 -3.98 0.24
N ILE A 198 -7.04 -4.53 0.61
CA ILE A 198 -5.79 -4.55 -0.18
C ILE A 198 -5.22 -5.97 -0.33
N TRP A 199 -6.11 -6.94 -0.51
CA TRP A 199 -5.78 -8.36 -0.54
C TRP A 199 -6.11 -9.01 -1.87
N VAL A 200 -5.22 -9.93 -2.30
CA VAL A 200 -5.58 -11.01 -3.20
C VAL A 200 -6.11 -12.16 -2.35
N MET A 201 -7.27 -12.69 -2.70
CA MET A 201 -7.90 -13.83 -2.02
C MET A 201 -8.78 -14.59 -3.00
N THR A 202 -9.33 -15.73 -2.61
CA THR A 202 -10.34 -16.40 -3.45
C THR A 202 -11.71 -15.73 -3.27
N ILE A 203 -12.60 -15.86 -4.26
CA ILE A 203 -13.96 -15.28 -4.17
C ILE A 203 -14.78 -15.88 -3.02
N GLU A 204 -14.56 -17.15 -2.70
CA GLU A 204 -15.19 -17.83 -1.56
C GLU A 204 -14.68 -17.27 -0.22
N THR A 205 -13.40 -16.89 -0.17
CA THR A 205 -12.83 -16.22 1.00
C THR A 205 -13.47 -14.85 1.20
N LEU A 206 -13.66 -14.08 0.12
CA LEU A 206 -14.39 -12.80 0.18
C LEU A 206 -15.85 -13.00 0.63
N GLY A 207 -16.55 -13.99 0.09
CA GLY A 207 -17.91 -14.33 0.50
C GLY A 207 -18.00 -14.73 1.97
N HIS A 208 -17.04 -15.52 2.47
CA HIS A 208 -16.95 -15.86 3.88
C HIS A 208 -16.73 -14.64 4.78
N ILE A 209 -15.83 -13.73 4.40
CA ILE A 209 -15.59 -12.47 5.11
C ILE A 209 -16.91 -11.67 5.20
N LEU A 210 -17.61 -11.49 4.09
CA LEU A 210 -18.89 -10.76 4.06
C LEU A 210 -19.98 -11.46 4.88
N SER A 211 -20.01 -12.78 4.93
CA SER A 211 -20.97 -13.54 5.75
C SER A 211 -20.81 -13.29 7.26
N ARG A 212 -19.60 -12.88 7.69
CA ARG A 212 -19.25 -12.58 9.09
C ARG A 212 -19.20 -11.09 9.40
N ALA A 213 -19.46 -10.23 8.42
CA ALA A 213 -19.47 -8.80 8.61
C ALA A 213 -20.72 -8.35 9.39
N MET A 214 -20.52 -7.42 10.32
CA MET A 214 -21.55 -6.72 11.07
C MET A 214 -21.39 -5.22 10.82
N CYS A 215 -22.44 -4.54 10.36
CA CYS A 215 -22.41 -3.10 10.13
C CYS A 215 -23.16 -2.39 11.26
N SER A 216 -22.43 -1.65 12.10
CA SER A 216 -23.03 -0.83 13.16
C SER A 216 -23.13 0.64 12.72
N GLY A 217 -24.29 1.28 12.92
CA GLY A 217 -24.43 2.73 12.76
C GLY A 217 -24.61 3.30 11.34
N SER A 218 -24.59 2.49 10.28
CA SER A 218 -24.86 2.93 8.90
C SER A 218 -25.35 1.77 8.03
N SER A 219 -26.33 2.02 7.16
CA SER A 219 -26.73 1.06 6.10
C SER A 219 -25.72 1.00 4.95
N TYR A 220 -24.87 2.04 4.81
CA TYR A 220 -23.86 2.12 3.78
C TYR A 220 -22.55 1.43 4.21
N MET A 221 -22.06 0.55 3.35
CA MET A 221 -20.79 -0.16 3.41
C MET A 221 -19.96 0.15 2.16
N GLY A 222 -18.96 1.02 2.33
CA GLY A 222 -18.09 1.44 1.24
C GLY A 222 -17.17 0.33 0.72
N ARG A 223 -16.55 -0.40 1.63
CA ARG A 223 -15.57 -1.46 1.39
C ARG A 223 -15.64 -2.44 2.57
N ILE A 224 -14.92 -3.55 2.49
CA ILE A 224 -14.81 -4.50 3.61
C ILE A 224 -14.14 -3.89 4.85
N ASP A 225 -13.21 -2.97 4.67
CA ASP A 225 -12.53 -2.28 5.78
C ASP A 225 -13.16 -0.90 6.11
N TRP A 226 -14.43 -0.70 5.77
CA TRP A 226 -15.12 0.58 5.96
C TRP A 226 -15.42 0.87 7.43
N ALA A 227 -15.42 2.15 7.81
CA ALA A 227 -15.75 2.57 9.17
C ALA A 227 -17.15 2.08 9.58
N GLY A 228 -17.26 1.45 10.75
CA GLY A 228 -18.50 0.82 11.24
C GLY A 228 -18.71 -0.63 10.79
N VAL A 229 -17.84 -1.17 9.94
CA VAL A 229 -17.80 -2.60 9.62
C VAL A 229 -16.92 -3.31 10.63
N GLU A 230 -17.51 -4.22 11.37
CA GLU A 230 -16.83 -5.14 12.27
C GLU A 230 -17.01 -6.57 11.78
N TYR A 231 -16.19 -7.48 12.30
CA TYR A 231 -16.28 -8.88 11.95
C TYR A 231 -16.41 -9.73 13.21
N ASP A 232 -17.28 -10.73 13.12
CA ASP A 232 -17.17 -11.90 14.00
C ASP A 232 -15.80 -12.53 13.82
N GLN A 233 -15.38 -13.38 14.76
CA GLN A 233 -14.06 -14.01 14.72
C GLN A 233 -13.78 -14.66 13.36
N LEU A 234 -12.90 -14.06 12.57
CA LEU A 234 -12.40 -14.55 11.29
C LEU A 234 -11.03 -15.17 11.50
N THR A 235 -10.84 -16.38 10.98
CA THR A 235 -9.53 -17.04 10.94
C THR A 235 -9.04 -17.03 9.50
N LEU A 236 -8.03 -16.21 9.23
CA LEU A 236 -7.42 -16.08 7.91
C LEU A 236 -5.93 -16.36 8.01
N THR A 237 -5.35 -16.86 6.92
CA THR A 237 -3.90 -16.93 6.77
C THR A 237 -3.46 -15.80 5.86
N THR A 238 -2.74 -14.83 6.41
CA THR A 238 -2.21 -13.69 5.66
C THR A 238 -0.78 -13.96 5.19
N TYR A 239 -0.49 -13.55 3.96
CA TYR A 239 0.81 -13.63 3.32
C TYR A 239 1.28 -12.23 2.91
N LEU A 240 2.58 -11.97 3.01
CA LEU A 240 3.21 -10.78 2.46
C LEU A 240 4.54 -11.14 1.80
N PHE A 241 5.00 -10.29 0.89
CA PHE A 241 6.26 -10.43 0.19
C PHE A 241 7.01 -9.09 0.26
N PRO A 242 8.35 -9.07 0.44
CA PRO A 242 9.12 -7.85 0.65
C PRO A 242 9.36 -7.05 -0.65
N ARG A 243 8.29 -6.76 -1.40
CA ARG A 243 8.28 -5.96 -2.63
C ARG A 243 6.93 -5.26 -2.75
N GLU A 244 6.94 -4.02 -3.18
CA GLU A 244 5.72 -3.22 -3.33
C GLU A 244 5.23 -3.27 -4.78
N PHE A 245 4.10 -3.96 -5.00
CA PHE A 245 3.52 -4.10 -6.34
C PHE A 245 2.52 -2.99 -6.66
N PHE A 246 1.73 -2.59 -5.67
CA PHE A 246 0.72 -1.55 -5.78
C PHE A 246 0.91 -0.53 -4.66
N LYS A 247 0.59 0.72 -4.96
CA LYS A 247 0.86 1.84 -4.08
C LYS A 247 -0.28 2.84 -4.12
N HIS A 248 -0.57 3.51 -3.00
CA HIS A 248 -1.46 4.66 -3.01
C HIS A 248 -0.90 5.81 -3.88
N TYR A 249 -1.75 6.47 -4.64
CA TYR A 249 -1.36 7.59 -5.50
C TYR A 249 -0.74 8.77 -4.71
N ASP A 250 -1.02 8.89 -3.41
CA ASP A 250 -0.45 9.90 -2.52
C ASP A 250 0.91 9.51 -1.89
N GLY A 251 1.44 8.34 -2.25
CA GLY A 251 2.76 7.87 -1.84
C GLY A 251 2.93 7.61 -0.35
N TYR A 252 1.86 7.22 0.35
CA TYR A 252 1.84 7.03 1.81
C TYR A 252 2.20 8.28 2.62
N ARG A 253 2.07 9.48 2.03
CA ARG A 253 2.23 10.74 2.77
C ARG A 253 1.35 10.75 4.02
N HIS A 254 0.20 10.09 3.93
CA HIS A 254 -0.79 9.95 4.97
C HIS A 254 -0.36 9.05 6.15
N VAL A 255 0.50 8.05 5.92
CA VAL A 255 1.03 7.16 6.99
C VAL A 255 2.37 7.63 7.51
N THR A 256 3.26 8.05 6.61
CA THR A 256 4.68 8.21 6.95
C THR A 256 5.08 9.66 7.22
N GLY A 257 4.31 10.64 6.74
CA GLY A 257 4.70 12.05 6.79
C GLY A 257 5.88 12.41 5.87
N ILE A 258 6.60 11.41 5.36
CA ILE A 258 7.69 11.50 4.40
C ILE A 258 7.11 11.32 3.01
N ARG A 259 7.64 12.06 2.03
CA ARG A 259 7.39 11.78 0.62
C ARG A 259 8.23 10.58 0.20
N LEU A 260 7.79 9.37 0.52
CA LEU A 260 8.37 8.14 -0.02
C LEU A 260 7.97 8.01 -1.50
N ILE A 261 8.55 8.85 -2.38
CA ILE A 261 8.33 9.03 -3.84
C ILE A 261 7.49 10.26 -4.20
N SER A 262 8.05 11.08 -5.08
CA SER A 262 7.43 12.29 -5.63
C SER A 262 6.64 12.13 -6.92
N ASP A 263 6.73 10.99 -7.60
CA ASP A 263 6.64 11.01 -9.06
C ASP A 263 5.44 10.31 -9.69
N ILE A 264 4.58 9.58 -8.97
CA ILE A 264 3.37 8.99 -9.60
C ILE A 264 2.48 10.08 -10.23
N SER A 265 2.38 11.24 -9.56
CA SER A 265 1.61 12.37 -10.08
C SER A 265 2.16 12.93 -11.39
N ASN A 266 3.48 12.87 -11.58
CA ASN A 266 4.18 13.49 -12.71
C ASN A 266 4.62 12.49 -13.79
N ALA A 267 4.52 11.18 -13.51
CA ALA A 267 4.95 10.14 -14.42
C ALA A 267 3.97 9.99 -15.60
N LYS A 268 4.56 9.83 -16.80
CA LYS A 268 3.83 9.51 -18.03
C LYS A 268 3.21 8.11 -17.99
N SER A 269 3.82 7.20 -17.25
CA SER A 269 3.36 5.83 -16.99
C SER A 269 3.37 5.57 -15.48
N THR A 270 2.39 4.84 -14.99
CA THR A 270 2.36 4.34 -13.60
C THR A 270 3.30 3.15 -13.39
N VAL A 271 3.47 2.33 -14.44
CA VAL A 271 4.41 1.20 -14.48
C VAL A 271 5.82 1.75 -14.63
N LEU A 272 6.69 1.41 -13.69
CA LEU A 272 8.10 1.79 -13.73
C LEU A 272 8.84 1.02 -14.83
N GLN A 273 9.85 1.66 -15.39
CA GLN A 273 10.75 1.02 -16.35
C GLN A 273 12.05 0.68 -15.64
N PHE A 274 12.54 -0.54 -15.85
CA PHE A 274 13.86 -0.93 -15.38
C PHE A 274 14.92 -0.19 -16.22
N PRO A 275 16.01 0.34 -15.61
CA PRO A 275 17.09 0.99 -16.35
C PRO A 275 17.74 0.05 -17.38
N GLY A 276 18.26 0.61 -18.47
CA GLY A 276 18.99 -0.16 -19.47
C GLY A 276 20.31 -0.73 -18.93
N ASP A 277 20.76 -1.84 -19.51
CA ASP A 277 21.94 -2.60 -19.06
C ASP A 277 23.27 -1.82 -19.06
N ASP A 278 23.36 -0.74 -19.84
CA ASP A 278 24.56 0.08 -19.99
C ASP A 278 24.72 1.14 -18.87
N GLU A 279 23.74 1.26 -17.97
CA GLU A 279 23.69 2.30 -16.93
C GLU A 279 23.91 1.73 -15.53
N ALA A 280 25.09 1.17 -15.25
CA ALA A 280 25.39 0.55 -13.95
C ALA A 280 25.09 1.48 -12.74
N ASN A 281 25.40 2.77 -12.86
CA ASN A 281 25.04 3.76 -11.83
C ASN A 281 23.51 3.99 -11.76
N GLY A 282 22.83 4.01 -12.91
CA GLY A 282 21.38 4.15 -12.98
C GLY A 282 20.64 2.99 -12.29
N ILE A 283 21.14 1.76 -12.42
CA ILE A 283 20.59 0.58 -11.74
C ILE A 283 20.74 0.69 -10.22
N VAL A 284 21.89 1.17 -9.73
CA VAL A 284 22.11 1.35 -8.27
C VAL A 284 21.19 2.42 -7.71
N GLU A 285 21.04 3.57 -8.37
CA GLU A 285 20.11 4.63 -7.97
C GLU A 285 18.66 4.13 -7.96
N PHE A 286 18.29 3.37 -8.99
CA PHE A 286 16.97 2.75 -9.10
C PHE A 286 16.69 1.84 -7.90
N TYR A 287 17.61 0.93 -7.58
CA TYR A 287 17.47 0.05 -6.43
C TYR A 287 17.53 0.78 -5.10
N TYR A 288 18.33 1.82 -4.97
CA TYR A 288 18.36 2.67 -3.77
C TYR A 288 17.01 3.32 -3.52
N GLN A 289 16.37 3.87 -4.55
CA GLN A 289 15.03 4.43 -4.42
C GLN A 289 14.01 3.37 -3.98
N ARG A 290 14.02 2.18 -4.60
CA ARG A 290 13.16 1.05 -4.16
C ARG A 290 13.41 0.66 -2.71
N TRP A 291 14.66 0.69 -2.27
CA TRP A 291 15.01 0.39 -0.89
C TRP A 291 14.42 1.43 0.07
N ILE A 292 14.58 2.72 -0.24
CA ILE A 292 13.98 3.82 0.53
C ILE A 292 12.47 3.64 0.64
N ASP A 293 11.81 3.39 -0.48
CA ASP A 293 10.35 3.35 -0.56
C ASP A 293 9.75 2.20 0.24
N CYS A 294 10.42 1.04 0.21
CA CYS A 294 9.90 -0.19 0.78
C CYS A 294 10.40 -0.47 2.21
N PHE A 295 11.61 -0.01 2.57
CA PHE A 295 12.27 -0.47 3.80
C PHE A 295 12.68 0.64 4.79
N LEU A 296 12.68 1.92 4.41
CA LEU A 296 13.02 3.00 5.36
C LEU A 296 12.07 3.00 6.57
N LEU A 297 10.81 2.59 6.37
CA LEU A 297 9.83 2.42 7.43
C LEU A 297 10.24 1.36 8.46
N THR A 298 10.80 0.24 7.98
CA THR A 298 11.33 -0.84 8.83
C THR A 298 12.49 -0.33 9.70
N VAL A 299 13.39 0.47 9.11
CA VAL A 299 14.51 1.08 9.84
C VAL A 299 14.01 2.07 10.91
N ARG A 300 13.01 2.89 10.57
CA ARG A 300 12.39 3.84 11.50
C ARG A 300 11.77 3.13 12.70
N ASP A 301 10.99 2.09 12.47
CA ASP A 301 10.26 1.42 13.54
C ASP A 301 11.20 0.58 14.44
N ALA A 302 12.27 0.02 13.89
CA ALA A 302 13.34 -0.60 14.68
C ALA A 302 13.96 0.40 15.68
N LEU A 303 14.26 1.62 15.21
CA LEU A 303 14.77 2.71 16.06
C LEU A 303 13.73 3.18 17.09
N ARG A 304 12.47 3.33 16.68
CA ARG A 304 11.37 3.75 17.57
C ARG A 304 11.16 2.74 18.71
N ASN A 305 11.15 1.45 18.40
CA ASN A 305 10.93 0.37 19.35
C ASN A 305 12.05 0.28 20.41
N LYS A 306 13.26 0.77 20.10
CA LYS A 306 14.35 0.90 21.07
C LYS A 306 13.99 1.80 22.25
N LYS A 307 13.34 2.95 22.00
CA LYS A 307 12.95 3.93 23.03
C LYS A 307 12.13 3.28 24.16
N TYR A 308 11.42 2.20 23.82
CA TYR A 308 10.55 1.45 24.71
C TYR A 308 11.16 0.13 25.22
N SER A 309 12.34 -0.30 24.75
CA SER A 309 13.07 -1.44 25.33
C SER A 309 14.13 -0.97 26.32
N VAL A 310 13.85 -1.15 27.61
CA VAL A 310 14.78 -0.88 28.72
C VAL A 310 16.03 -1.79 28.69
N ALA A 311 16.05 -2.83 27.85
CA ALA A 311 17.01 -3.93 27.91
C ALA A 311 18.13 -3.94 26.83
N SER A 312 18.20 -2.99 25.89
CA SER A 312 19.22 -3.04 24.84
C SER A 312 20.49 -2.25 25.22
N ASN A 313 21.61 -2.93 25.48
CA ASN A 313 22.94 -2.31 25.64
C ASN A 313 23.50 -1.71 24.33
N MET A 314 22.74 -1.73 23.23
CA MET A 314 23.17 -1.23 21.93
C MET A 314 23.02 0.29 21.83
N SER A 315 24.00 0.95 21.21
CA SER A 315 23.90 2.38 20.85
C SER A 315 22.83 2.60 19.78
N THR A 316 22.28 3.82 19.66
CA THR A 316 21.24 4.12 18.67
C THR A 316 21.77 3.96 17.25
N LYS A 317 23.03 4.34 17.03
CA LYS A 317 23.75 4.10 15.78
C LYS A 317 23.88 2.61 15.46
N SER A 318 24.20 1.77 16.45
CA SER A 318 24.31 0.32 16.26
C SER A 318 22.98 -0.32 15.85
N ILE A 319 21.85 0.13 16.42
CA ILE A 319 20.53 -0.36 16.02
C ILE A 319 20.16 0.12 14.62
N PHE A 320 20.48 1.38 14.28
CA PHE A 320 20.28 1.89 12.93
C PHE A 320 21.06 1.08 11.88
N THR A 321 22.35 0.84 12.12
CA THR A 321 23.19 -0.02 11.26
C THR A 321 22.62 -1.42 11.15
N LYS A 322 22.23 -2.04 12.26
CA LYS A 322 21.63 -3.38 12.26
C LYS A 322 20.32 -3.43 11.45
N ALA A 323 19.45 -2.43 11.62
CA ALA A 323 18.19 -2.35 10.89
C ALA A 323 18.42 -2.13 9.38
N ILE A 324 19.46 -1.38 9.00
CA ILE A 324 19.88 -1.26 7.59
C ILE A 324 20.28 -2.63 7.04
N GLU A 325 21.15 -3.37 7.73
CA GLU A 325 21.58 -4.70 7.26
C GLU A 325 20.42 -5.69 7.17
N GLU A 326 19.54 -5.74 8.18
CA GLU A 326 18.33 -6.58 8.13
C GLU A 326 17.42 -6.19 6.95
N SER A 327 17.29 -4.91 6.65
CA SER A 327 16.52 -4.45 5.49
C SER A 327 17.17 -4.74 4.13
N LEU A 328 18.51 -4.75 4.07
CA LEU A 328 19.26 -5.14 2.88
C LEU A 328 19.07 -6.63 2.57
N ASP A 329 19.04 -7.47 3.60
CA ASP A 329 18.72 -8.89 3.43
C ASP A 329 17.31 -9.09 2.85
N LEU A 330 16.32 -8.33 3.35
CA LEU A 330 14.95 -8.36 2.81
C LEU A 330 14.90 -7.87 1.36
N PHE A 331 15.61 -6.78 1.07
CA PHE A 331 15.72 -6.21 -0.28
C PHE A 331 16.35 -7.21 -1.25
N ARG A 332 17.41 -7.90 -0.84
CA ARG A 332 18.08 -8.91 -1.66
C ARG A 332 17.09 -9.98 -2.13
N ILE A 333 16.22 -10.44 -1.24
CA ILE A 333 15.23 -11.49 -1.56
C ILE A 333 14.08 -10.93 -2.42
N GLY A 334 13.52 -9.80 -2.01
CA GLY A 334 12.33 -9.22 -2.63
C GLY A 334 12.59 -8.63 -4.02
N TYR A 335 13.78 -8.06 -4.22
CA TYR A 335 14.17 -7.38 -5.45
C TYR A 335 15.27 -8.14 -6.19
N LEU A 336 16.49 -8.24 -5.67
CA LEU A 336 17.63 -8.77 -6.45
C LEU A 336 17.44 -10.23 -6.90
N GLU A 337 17.09 -11.14 -5.98
CA GLU A 337 16.85 -12.56 -6.29
C GLU A 337 15.61 -12.73 -7.18
N ALA A 338 14.56 -11.93 -6.94
CA ALA A 338 13.34 -11.95 -7.75
C ALA A 338 13.58 -11.45 -9.18
N ASP A 339 14.40 -10.41 -9.34
CA ASP A 339 14.76 -9.83 -10.64
C ASP A 339 15.68 -10.76 -11.43
N VAL A 340 16.57 -11.50 -10.75
CA VAL A 340 17.33 -12.60 -11.38
C VAL A 340 16.38 -13.69 -11.87
N ALA A 341 15.43 -14.10 -11.05
CA ALA A 341 14.44 -15.10 -11.43
C ALA A 341 13.55 -14.63 -12.60
N ALA A 342 13.32 -13.33 -12.73
CA ALA A 342 12.61 -12.72 -13.85
C ALA A 342 13.51 -12.42 -15.07
N GLY A 343 14.82 -12.68 -14.99
CA GLY A 343 15.76 -12.46 -16.07
C GLY A 343 16.14 -10.98 -16.33
N LEU A 344 15.84 -10.07 -15.41
CA LEU A 344 16.17 -8.64 -15.54
C LEU A 344 17.64 -8.35 -15.27
N ILE A 345 18.25 -9.11 -14.36
CA ILE A 345 19.68 -9.03 -14.08
C ILE A 345 20.28 -10.43 -14.02
N HIS A 346 21.56 -10.54 -14.32
CA HIS A 346 22.28 -11.81 -14.22
C HIS A 346 22.64 -12.12 -12.76
N GLU A 347 22.53 -13.37 -12.32
CA GLU A 347 22.89 -13.83 -10.96
C GLU A 347 24.26 -13.33 -10.46
N ARG A 348 25.29 -13.35 -11.32
CA ARG A 348 26.63 -12.83 -11.01
C ARG A 348 26.67 -11.35 -10.59
N ARG A 349 25.62 -10.58 -10.90
CA ARG A 349 25.50 -9.17 -10.53
C ARG A 349 24.93 -8.98 -9.13
N ILE A 350 24.30 -9.99 -8.49
CA ILE A 350 23.71 -9.82 -7.15
C ILE A 350 24.73 -9.27 -6.15
N SER A 351 25.89 -9.92 -6.00
CA SER A 351 26.89 -9.52 -5.00
C SER A 351 27.45 -8.12 -5.26
N VAL A 352 27.65 -7.76 -6.53
CA VAL A 352 28.13 -6.44 -6.94
C VAL A 352 27.07 -5.37 -6.66
N MET A 353 25.81 -5.63 -7.02
CA MET A 353 24.70 -4.71 -6.77
C MET A 353 24.42 -4.54 -5.28
N GLU A 354 24.46 -5.62 -4.50
CA GLU A 354 24.32 -5.57 -3.05
C GLU A 354 25.44 -4.72 -2.43
N GLY A 355 26.69 -4.93 -2.84
CA GLY A 355 27.83 -4.14 -2.39
C GLY A 355 27.68 -2.66 -2.73
N ALA A 356 27.33 -2.33 -3.98
CA ALA A 356 27.15 -0.96 -4.45
C ALA A 356 25.98 -0.26 -3.73
N LEU A 357 24.83 -0.93 -3.61
CA LEU A 357 23.67 -0.42 -2.88
C LEU A 357 23.98 -0.18 -1.40
N ARG A 358 24.62 -1.15 -0.74
CA ARG A 358 25.06 -1.02 0.66
C ARG A 358 25.97 0.21 0.83
N SER A 359 26.99 0.36 -0.03
CA SER A 359 27.87 1.54 -0.02
C SER A 359 27.10 2.84 -0.22
N HIS A 360 26.14 2.86 -1.14
CA HIS A 360 25.32 4.02 -1.43
C HIS A 360 24.43 4.43 -0.23
N ILE A 361 23.76 3.47 0.41
CA ILE A 361 22.98 3.71 1.63
C ILE A 361 23.86 4.27 2.76
N TYR A 362 25.04 3.69 2.96
CA TYR A 362 25.96 4.18 4.00
C TYR A 362 26.54 5.56 3.70
N TYR A 363 26.79 5.88 2.43
CA TYR A 363 27.20 7.21 2.01
C TYR A 363 26.16 8.28 2.44
N PHE A 364 24.86 7.96 2.30
CA PHE A 364 23.76 8.81 2.76
C PHE A 364 23.32 8.55 4.21
N GLY A 365 24.02 7.70 4.96
CA GLY A 365 23.56 7.17 6.25
C GLY A 365 23.28 8.24 7.31
N ASN A 366 24.08 9.32 7.36
CA ASN A 366 23.84 10.42 8.30
C ASN A 366 22.55 11.20 7.97
N LEU A 367 22.28 11.44 6.68
CA LEU A 367 21.06 12.11 6.23
C LEU A 367 19.82 11.26 6.56
N LEU A 368 19.90 9.97 6.25
CA LEU A 368 18.84 9.00 6.54
C LEU A 368 18.56 8.92 8.05
N PHE A 369 19.62 8.86 8.87
CA PHE A 369 19.50 8.82 10.32
C PHE A 369 18.77 10.04 10.88
N GLU A 370 19.14 11.25 10.46
CA GLU A 370 18.48 12.47 10.93
C GLU A 370 17.04 12.60 10.41
N SER A 371 16.75 12.13 9.18
CA SER A 371 15.37 12.06 8.67
C SER A 371 14.52 11.16 9.56
N VAL A 372 14.95 9.90 9.74
CA VAL A 372 14.23 8.90 10.53
C VAL A 372 14.01 9.37 11.97
N LYS A 373 15.03 9.96 12.58
CA LYS A 373 14.94 10.52 13.93
C LYS A 373 13.94 11.68 14.01
N THR A 374 13.90 12.53 13.00
CA THR A 374 12.91 13.61 12.91
C THR A 374 11.50 13.03 12.83
N ASP A 375 11.28 12.01 12.03
CA ASP A 375 9.96 11.37 11.90
C ASP A 375 9.50 10.71 13.20
N ILE A 376 10.40 9.99 13.89
CA ILE A 376 10.10 9.39 15.20
C ILE A 376 9.66 10.46 16.21
N LEU A 377 10.34 11.61 16.22
CA LEU A 377 9.94 12.73 17.08
C LEU A 377 8.53 13.19 16.73
N LEU A 378 8.23 13.42 15.45
CA LEU A 378 6.92 13.91 15.01
C LEU A 378 5.77 12.94 15.35
N ILE A 379 6.00 11.63 15.26
CA ILE A 379 4.99 10.59 15.53
C ILE A 379 4.66 10.47 17.03
N ASP A 380 5.64 10.59 17.93
CA ASP A 380 5.46 10.34 19.37
C ASP A 380 4.75 11.49 20.13
N GLY A 381 3.93 12.31 19.45
CA GLY A 381 2.98 13.29 20.02
C GLY A 381 3.58 14.57 20.62
N ASP A 382 4.74 14.47 21.25
CA ASP A 382 5.47 15.59 21.86
C ASP A 382 6.40 16.31 20.87
N GLY A 383 6.76 15.66 19.76
CA GLY A 383 7.78 16.16 18.84
C GLY A 383 7.30 17.30 17.96
N PHE A 384 6.00 17.40 17.64
CA PHE A 384 5.49 18.59 16.96
C PHE A 384 5.72 19.85 17.81
N TYR A 385 5.42 19.81 19.11
CA TYR A 385 5.67 20.93 20.01
C TYR A 385 7.17 21.19 20.24
N LYS A 386 8.00 20.14 20.36
CA LYS A 386 9.47 20.28 20.49
C LYS A 386 10.13 20.81 19.22
N TYR A 387 9.72 20.33 18.04
CA TYR A 387 10.17 20.81 16.73
C TYR A 387 9.73 22.25 16.48
N MET A 388 8.47 22.59 16.75
CA MET A 388 7.98 23.97 16.71
C MET A 388 8.73 24.88 17.70
N ASN A 389 9.15 24.37 18.86
CA ASN A 389 10.00 25.11 19.80
C ASN A 389 11.44 25.26 19.30
N LEU A 390 11.99 24.28 18.58
CA LEU A 390 13.30 24.36 17.94
C LEU A 390 13.29 25.42 16.81
N ILE A 391 12.31 25.36 15.91
CA ILE A 391 12.10 26.38 14.88
C ILE A 391 11.87 27.75 15.53
N LYS A 392 11.07 27.86 16.60
CA LYS A 392 10.90 29.12 17.35
C LYS A 392 12.21 29.64 17.94
N ARG A 393 13.14 28.79 18.36
CA ARG A 393 14.45 29.22 18.89
C ARG A 393 15.38 29.75 17.79
N HIS A 394 15.32 29.17 16.60
CA HIS A 394 16.17 29.53 15.46
C HIS A 394 15.53 30.50 14.45
N MET A 395 14.22 30.79 14.56
CA MET A 395 13.54 31.77 13.71
C MET A 395 13.95 33.21 14.06
N PRO A 396 14.13 34.10 13.06
CA PRO A 396 14.22 35.54 13.27
C PRO A 396 13.04 36.07 14.09
N SER A 397 13.28 37.12 14.88
CA SER A 397 12.29 37.68 15.83
C SER A 397 10.97 38.10 15.17
N LEU A 398 11.03 38.56 13.91
CA LEU A 398 9.87 38.95 13.10
C LEU A 398 8.96 37.75 12.78
N LEU A 399 9.54 36.63 12.37
CA LEU A 399 8.83 35.38 12.06
C LEU A 399 8.18 34.76 13.31
N ARG A 400 8.83 34.86 14.47
CA ARG A 400 8.22 34.45 15.76
C ARG A 400 6.98 35.28 16.11
N ARG A 401 6.97 36.58 15.80
CA ARG A 401 5.81 37.46 16.03
C ARG A 401 4.65 37.09 15.11
N ILE A 402 4.92 36.86 13.82
CA ILE A 402 3.89 36.43 12.85
C ILE A 402 3.28 35.08 13.27
N LEU A 403 4.11 34.11 13.66
CA LEU A 403 3.64 32.80 14.10
C LEU A 403 2.79 32.88 15.38
N LYS A 404 3.13 33.78 16.32
CA LYS A 404 2.31 34.03 17.52
C LYS A 404 0.92 34.58 17.17
N ILE A 405 0.84 35.49 16.19
CA ILE A 405 -0.43 36.06 15.72
C ILE A 405 -1.30 34.98 15.09
N ILE A 406 -0.73 34.15 14.21
CA ILE A 406 -1.45 33.04 13.55
C ILE A 406 -1.99 32.05 14.59
N VAL A 407 -1.17 31.66 15.57
CA VAL A 407 -1.58 30.71 16.62
C VAL A 407 -2.64 31.31 17.55
N SER A 408 -2.60 32.61 17.85
CA SER A 408 -3.66 33.24 18.65
C SER A 408 -4.98 33.32 17.88
N HIS A 409 -4.92 33.58 16.57
CA HIS A 409 -6.10 33.62 15.70
C HIS A 409 -6.77 32.24 15.53
N LEU A 410 -5.97 31.17 15.46
CA LEU A 410 -6.48 29.80 15.40
C LEU A 410 -7.08 29.31 16.73
N LYS A 411 -6.66 29.91 17.86
CA LYS A 411 -7.24 29.62 19.17
C LYS A 411 -8.50 30.42 19.48
N SER A 412 -8.71 31.58 18.84
CA SER A 412 -9.95 32.36 18.98
C SER A 412 -11.09 31.87 18.07
N ASN A 413 -10.79 31.00 17.10
CA ASN A 413 -11.75 30.42 16.15
C ASN A 413 -12.05 28.93 16.43
N ARG A 414 -11.63 28.43 17.60
CA ARG A 414 -12.17 27.22 18.24
C ARG A 414 -12.99 27.67 19.43
#